data_AF-A0A945FJS2-F1
#
_entry.id   AF-A0A945FJS2-F1
#
_cell.length_a   1.000
_cell.length_b   1.000
_cell.length_c   1.000
_cell.angle_alpha   90.00
_cell.angle_beta   90.00
_cell.angle_gamma   90.00
#
_symmetry.space_group_name_H-M   'P 1'
#
loop_
_entity.id
_entity.type
_entity.pdbx_description
1 polymer ?
#
loop_
_entity_poly.entity_id
_entity_poly.type
_entity_poly.pdbx_seq_one_letter_code
_entity_poly.pdbx_strand_id
1 'polypeptide(L)'
;MKYHPSTIRTLALYALSIVILTYYGIEVCPFLETLSPYELITVFTVAFAISGTFRMLILSRLQSSNELDLQKPWQYLQVDLTMWLLTGILVTGWNAYHYAFPIESGLKVILGCITLGIFSASYLALKVEHELIQSLSDKGNVLTLTDRGKFFSITTKFFIFTILSITVVTTVLLLLIYKDFIYVIDTLSMDKPFEFIWVAREILFVMAILLIGSFAVARQYSRNLKLMFELQLKSFGAVEKGNYETFVPVINHDEFGIIAEQTNQMIVGLKEKVRIEKAFGKYMSPTVAQSVLNSEQETHLGGREVNVAILFTDLRDFTPLSEKCSPREVVEILNEYFTLVVEAVHTHHGVLDKFIGDAAMAVFGLDGKSA
;
A
#
# COMPACT_ATOMS: atom_id res chain seq x y z
N MET A 1 9.93 16.00 20.02
CA MET A 1 8.57 15.63 19.58
C MET A 1 8.43 15.98 18.11
N LYS A 2 8.58 15.02 17.19
CA LYS A 2 8.17 15.25 15.79
C LYS A 2 6.64 15.33 15.78
N TYR A 3 6.10 16.52 15.55
CA TYR A 3 4.66 16.72 15.39
C TYR A 3 4.20 15.89 14.18
N HIS A 4 3.44 14.81 14.42
CA HIS A 4 2.83 14.07 13.33
C HIS A 4 1.70 14.94 12.71
N PRO A 5 1.63 15.04 11.37
CA PRO A 5 0.57 15.78 10.65
C PRO A 5 -0.86 15.37 11.02
N SER A 6 -1.02 14.17 11.60
CA SER A 6 -2.29 13.66 12.11
C SER A 6 -2.86 14.49 13.27
N THR A 7 -2.02 15.08 14.13
CA THR A 7 -2.49 15.76 15.36
C THR A 7 -3.29 17.03 15.08
N ILE A 8 -2.82 17.87 14.16
CA ILE A 8 -3.51 19.11 13.76
C ILE A 8 -4.86 18.77 13.13
N ARG A 9 -4.90 17.72 12.30
CA ARG A 9 -6.14 17.26 11.66
C ARG A 9 -7.12 16.70 12.67
N THR A 10 -6.65 15.95 13.67
CA THR A 10 -7.50 15.48 14.77
C THR A 10 -8.13 16.64 15.52
N LEU A 11 -7.34 17.67 15.87
CA LEU A 11 -7.85 18.85 16.56
C LEU A 11 -8.89 19.60 15.71
N ALA A 12 -8.65 19.73 14.40
CA ALA A 12 -9.62 20.32 13.48
C ALA A 12 -10.92 19.51 13.39
N LEU A 13 -10.83 18.18 13.35
CA LEU A 13 -12.00 17.29 13.37
C LEU A 13 -12.77 17.38 14.68
N TYR A 14 -12.08 17.45 15.84
CA TYR A 14 -12.74 17.63 17.13
C TYR A 14 -13.44 18.99 17.22
N ALA A 15 -12.79 20.06 16.78
CA ALA A 15 -13.40 21.39 16.72
C ALA A 15 -14.67 21.41 15.83
N LEU A 16 -14.58 20.82 14.63
CA LEU A 16 -15.73 20.68 13.74
C LEU A 16 -16.86 19.84 14.38
N SER A 17 -16.49 18.78 15.09
CA SER A 17 -17.44 17.88 15.75
C SER A 17 -18.17 18.53 16.91
N ILE A 18 -17.50 19.42 17.67
CA ILE A 18 -18.15 20.23 18.71
C ILE A 18 -19.28 21.07 18.10
N VAL A 19 -19.03 21.73 16.96
CA VAL A 19 -20.04 22.54 16.26
C VAL A 19 -21.20 21.66 15.79
N ILE A 20 -20.89 20.54 15.14
CA ILE A 20 -21.90 19.61 14.61
C ILE A 20 -22.75 19.02 15.74
N LEU A 21 -22.13 18.53 16.82
CA LEU A 21 -22.82 17.90 17.95
C LEU A 21 -23.60 18.90 18.79
N THR A 22 -23.16 20.15 18.88
CA THR A 22 -23.93 21.22 19.52
C THR A 22 -25.20 21.48 18.73
N TYR A 23 -25.09 21.68 17.41
CA TYR A 23 -26.27 21.89 16.55
C TYR A 23 -27.20 20.68 16.56
N TYR A 24 -26.67 19.48 16.33
CA TYR A 24 -27.41 18.22 16.41
C TYR A 24 -28.08 18.01 17.77
N GLY A 25 -27.38 18.33 18.85
CA GLY A 25 -27.90 18.19 20.22
C GLY A 25 -29.17 19.00 20.44
N ILE A 26 -29.13 20.28 20.04
CA ILE A 26 -30.28 21.20 20.14
C ILE A 26 -31.45 20.70 19.29
N GLU A 27 -31.19 20.31 18.03
CA GLU A 27 -32.28 19.91 17.14
C GLU A 27 -32.90 18.56 17.56
N VAL A 28 -32.12 17.60 18.05
CA VAL A 28 -32.56 16.20 18.18
C VAL A 28 -33.07 15.85 19.58
N CYS A 29 -32.50 16.46 20.62
CA CYS A 29 -32.84 16.13 22.00
C CYS A 29 -33.60 17.27 22.67
N PRO A 30 -34.90 17.10 23.00
CA PRO A 30 -35.70 18.13 23.67
C PRO A 30 -35.10 18.59 25.01
N PHE A 31 -34.37 17.69 25.69
CA PHE A 31 -33.67 18.03 26.93
C PHE A 31 -32.42 18.89 26.68
N LEU A 32 -31.69 18.67 25.58
CA LEU A 32 -30.55 19.54 25.23
C LEU A 32 -31.00 20.91 24.73
N GLU A 33 -32.19 21.01 24.13
CA GLU A 33 -32.82 22.29 23.77
C GLU A 33 -33.05 23.18 25.00
N THR A 34 -33.24 22.59 26.19
CA THR A 34 -33.44 23.36 27.43
C THR A 34 -32.15 24.01 27.96
N LEU A 35 -30.98 23.58 27.48
CA LEU A 35 -29.68 24.12 27.87
C LEU A 35 -29.29 25.31 27.00
N SER A 36 -28.52 26.24 27.57
CA SER A 36 -27.96 27.32 26.78
C SER A 36 -26.95 26.76 25.75
N PRO A 37 -26.90 27.29 24.51
CA PRO A 37 -25.88 26.89 23.54
C PRO A 37 -24.44 26.99 24.09
N TYR A 38 -24.19 27.95 24.99
CA TYR A 38 -22.89 28.13 25.64
C TYR A 38 -22.55 26.97 26.59
N GLU A 39 -23.53 26.46 27.34
CA GLU A 39 -23.34 25.31 28.23
C GLU A 39 -23.03 24.06 27.42
N LEU A 40 -23.77 23.84 26.34
CA LEU A 40 -23.59 22.69 25.46
C LEU A 40 -22.21 22.68 24.78
N ILE A 41 -21.79 23.83 24.22
CA ILE A 41 -20.45 24.00 23.65
C ILE A 41 -19.38 23.74 24.70
N THR A 42 -19.57 24.23 25.93
CA THR A 42 -18.59 24.06 27.01
C THR A 42 -18.44 22.59 27.38
N VAL A 43 -19.55 21.86 27.55
CA VAL A 43 -19.53 20.43 27.89
C VAL A 43 -18.83 19.61 26.80
N PHE A 44 -19.18 19.82 25.52
CA PHE A 44 -18.50 19.14 24.42
C PHE A 44 -17.02 19.52 24.32
N THR A 45 -16.68 20.80 24.49
CA THR A 45 -15.28 21.26 24.43
C THR A 45 -14.43 20.60 25.51
N VAL A 46 -14.91 20.56 26.75
CA VAL A 46 -14.21 19.90 27.86
C VAL A 46 -14.07 18.40 27.59
N ALA A 47 -15.14 17.73 27.15
CA ALA A 47 -15.11 16.29 26.86
C ALA A 47 -14.11 15.95 25.74
N PHE A 48 -14.12 16.70 24.62
CA PHE A 48 -13.17 16.50 23.53
C PHE A 48 -11.74 16.89 23.90
N ALA A 49 -11.54 17.87 24.79
CA ALA A 49 -10.22 18.19 25.33
C ALA A 49 -9.66 17.04 26.16
N ILE A 50 -10.46 16.46 27.06
CA ILE A 50 -10.10 15.27 27.84
C ILE A 50 -9.75 14.12 26.88
N SER A 51 -10.65 13.77 25.96
CA SER A 51 -10.41 12.70 24.98
C SER A 51 -9.17 12.96 24.11
N GLY A 52 -8.92 14.20 23.70
CA GLY A 52 -7.71 14.57 22.95
C GLY A 52 -6.41 14.38 23.74
N THR A 53 -6.41 14.71 25.04
CA THR A 53 -5.25 14.48 25.90
C THR A 53 -4.99 13.00 26.13
N PHE A 54 -6.03 12.20 26.44
CA PHE A 54 -5.91 10.75 26.61
C PHE A 54 -5.48 10.06 25.32
N ARG A 55 -6.03 10.47 24.18
CA ARG A 55 -5.61 10.01 22.86
C ARG A 55 -4.11 10.21 22.65
N MET A 56 -3.60 11.42 22.91
CA MET A 56 -2.18 11.73 22.78
C MET A 56 -1.31 10.87 23.71
N LEU A 57 -1.74 10.68 24.97
CA LEU A 57 -1.04 9.82 25.92
C LEU A 57 -1.00 8.36 25.47
N ILE A 58 -2.14 7.79 25.05
CA ILE A 58 -2.24 6.39 24.60
C ILE A 58 -1.39 6.18 23.35
N LEU A 59 -1.51 7.06 22.34
CA LEU A 59 -0.73 6.93 21.12
C LEU A 59 0.77 7.14 21.36
N SER A 60 1.16 7.99 22.31
CA SER A 60 2.58 8.13 22.69
C SER A 60 3.14 6.88 23.36
N ARG A 61 2.30 6.07 24.03
CA ARG A 61 2.69 4.78 24.62
C ARG A 61 2.68 3.63 23.61
N LEU A 62 1.77 3.67 22.65
CA LEU A 62 1.66 2.68 21.56
C LEU A 62 2.68 2.91 20.45
N GLN A 63 3.34 4.07 20.41
CA GLN A 63 4.48 4.30 19.53
C GLN A 63 5.61 3.33 19.91
N SER A 64 5.62 2.17 19.26
CA SER A 64 6.81 1.34 19.17
C SER A 64 7.93 2.21 18.58
N SER A 65 9.14 2.04 19.07
CA SER A 65 10.35 2.69 18.53
C SER A 65 10.61 2.37 17.05
N ASN A 66 9.80 1.47 16.46
CA ASN A 66 9.90 1.04 15.09
C ASN A 66 9.04 1.93 14.17
N GLU A 67 9.69 2.70 13.30
CA GLU A 67 8.99 3.54 12.33
C GLU A 67 8.13 2.70 11.35
N LEU A 68 8.45 1.41 11.14
CA LEU A 68 7.77 0.49 10.21
C LEU A 68 6.67 -0.39 10.84
N ASP A 69 6.03 0.02 11.93
CA ASP A 69 4.91 -0.74 12.49
C ASP A 69 3.67 -0.70 11.55
N LEU A 70 3.44 -1.82 10.85
CA LEU A 70 2.33 -2.01 9.91
C LEU A 70 0.95 -2.07 10.61
N GLN A 71 0.91 -2.23 11.94
CA GLN A 71 -0.34 -2.24 12.72
C GLN A 71 -0.82 -0.83 13.08
N LYS A 72 -0.02 0.21 12.85
CA LYS A 72 -0.32 1.60 13.19
C LYS A 72 -1.72 2.07 12.75
N PRO A 73 -2.18 1.86 11.50
CA PRO A 73 -3.51 2.32 11.09
C PRO A 73 -4.63 1.69 11.94
N TRP A 74 -4.50 0.42 12.27
CA TRP A 74 -5.46 -0.33 13.08
C TRP A 74 -5.46 0.12 14.55
N GLN A 75 -4.28 0.35 15.13
CA GLN A 75 -4.15 0.89 16.48
C GLN A 75 -4.79 2.28 16.58
N TYR A 76 -4.55 3.15 15.59
CA TYR A 76 -5.17 4.49 15.53
C TYR A 76 -6.69 4.40 15.44
N LEU A 77 -7.22 3.52 14.57
CA LEU A 77 -8.66 3.29 14.44
C LEU A 77 -9.31 2.90 15.78
N GLN A 78 -8.70 1.93 16.49
CA GLN A 78 -9.22 1.46 17.77
C GLN A 78 -9.19 2.54 18.86
N VAL A 79 -8.07 3.27 18.97
CA VAL A 79 -7.94 4.36 19.93
C VAL A 79 -8.96 5.44 19.63
N ASP A 80 -9.09 5.86 18.36
CA ASP A 80 -10.01 6.92 17.97
C ASP A 80 -11.47 6.52 18.22
N LEU A 81 -11.90 5.32 17.82
CA LEU A 81 -13.25 4.82 18.12
C LEU A 81 -13.54 4.77 19.63
N THR A 82 -12.55 4.35 20.43
CA THR A 82 -12.68 4.30 21.89
C THR A 82 -12.82 5.70 22.48
N MET A 83 -12.01 6.67 22.02
CA MET A 83 -12.11 8.06 22.47
C MET A 83 -13.47 8.66 22.12
N TRP A 84 -14.01 8.38 20.93
CA TRP A 84 -15.32 8.85 20.52
C TRP A 84 -16.46 8.27 21.37
N LEU A 85 -16.42 6.97 21.68
CA LEU A 85 -17.37 6.33 22.58
C LEU A 85 -17.31 6.92 23.99
N LEU A 86 -16.09 7.09 24.53
CA LEU A 86 -15.87 7.66 25.86
C LEU A 86 -16.34 9.12 25.94
N THR A 87 -16.11 9.93 24.90
CA THR A 87 -16.66 11.29 24.83
C THR A 87 -18.18 11.29 24.97
N GLY A 88 -18.88 10.41 24.23
CA GLY A 88 -20.33 10.29 24.33
C GLY A 88 -20.79 9.91 25.74
N ILE A 89 -20.13 8.94 26.37
CA ILE A 89 -20.43 8.51 27.75
C ILE A 89 -20.15 9.64 28.75
N LEU A 90 -19.05 10.38 28.60
CA LEU A 90 -18.69 11.49 29.49
C LEU A 90 -19.70 12.63 29.41
N VAL A 91 -20.09 13.04 28.20
CA VAL A 91 -21.10 14.10 28.00
C VAL A 91 -22.45 13.65 28.59
N THR A 92 -22.85 12.42 28.33
CA THR A 92 -24.09 11.85 28.89
C THR A 92 -24.06 11.78 30.41
N GLY A 93 -22.96 11.31 31.01
CA GLY A 93 -22.80 11.23 32.46
C GLY A 93 -22.81 12.61 33.14
N TRP A 94 -22.14 13.59 32.53
CA TRP A 94 -22.14 14.97 33.01
C TRP A 94 -23.55 15.56 33.01
N ASN A 95 -24.28 15.40 31.90
CA ASN A 95 -25.64 15.92 31.78
C ASN A 95 -26.64 15.18 32.69
N ALA A 96 -26.46 13.87 32.89
CA ALA A 96 -27.26 13.10 33.84
C ALA A 96 -27.05 13.57 35.29
N TYR A 97 -25.81 13.89 35.67
CA TYR A 97 -25.48 14.35 37.02
C TYR A 97 -25.95 15.78 37.29
N HIS A 98 -25.69 16.72 36.36
CA HIS A 98 -25.98 18.14 36.58
C HIS A 98 -27.42 18.55 36.27
N TYR A 99 -28.04 17.92 35.26
CA TYR A 99 -29.34 18.33 34.73
C TYR A 99 -30.41 17.23 34.88
N ALA A 100 -30.11 16.13 35.60
CA ALA A 100 -31.01 15.00 35.81
C ALA A 100 -31.56 14.39 34.50
N PHE A 101 -30.75 14.37 33.45
CA PHE A 101 -31.16 13.91 32.12
C PHE A 101 -31.57 12.42 32.12
N PRO A 102 -32.67 12.06 31.42
CA PRO A 102 -33.09 10.68 31.28
C PRO A 102 -32.11 9.89 30.40
N ILE A 103 -32.00 8.59 30.68
CA ILE A 103 -31.09 7.67 29.98
C ILE A 103 -31.35 7.67 28.46
N GLU A 104 -32.62 7.74 28.03
CA GLU A 104 -33.00 7.77 26.62
C GLU A 104 -32.38 8.95 25.85
N SER A 105 -32.33 10.13 26.48
CA SER A 105 -31.69 11.31 25.89
C SER A 105 -30.18 11.17 25.83
N GLY A 106 -29.59 10.57 26.87
CA GLY A 106 -28.17 10.23 26.88
C GLY A 106 -27.75 9.25 25.78
N LEU A 107 -28.60 8.28 25.43
CA LEU A 107 -28.35 7.34 24.35
C LEU A 107 -28.27 8.03 22.98
N LYS A 108 -29.08 9.09 22.75
CA LYS A 108 -29.02 9.88 21.50
C LYS A 108 -27.69 10.62 21.34
N VAL A 109 -27.16 11.16 22.44
CA VAL A 109 -25.84 11.84 22.44
C VAL A 109 -24.72 10.84 22.15
N ILE A 110 -24.75 9.67 22.80
CA ILE A 110 -23.78 8.59 22.57
C ILE A 110 -23.84 8.15 21.10
N LEU A 111 -25.04 7.95 20.55
CA LEU A 111 -25.20 7.56 19.15
C LEU A 111 -24.60 8.61 18.21
N GLY A 112 -24.89 9.90 18.39
CA GLY A 112 -24.31 10.98 17.59
C GLY A 112 -22.78 10.99 17.64
N CYS A 113 -22.20 10.78 18.83
CA CYS A 113 -20.75 10.67 19.00
C CYS A 113 -20.17 9.43 18.30
N ILE A 114 -20.82 8.26 18.42
CA ILE A 114 -20.37 7.03 17.75
C ILE A 114 -20.43 7.20 16.23
N THR A 115 -21.52 7.77 15.72
CA THR A 115 -21.72 7.95 14.28
C THR A 115 -20.65 8.85 13.67
N LEU A 116 -20.41 10.04 14.23
CA LEU A 116 -19.31 10.90 13.78
C LEU A 116 -17.95 10.25 14.01
N GLY A 117 -17.81 9.51 15.11
CA GLY A 117 -16.61 8.78 15.48
C GLY A 117 -16.21 7.73 14.46
N ILE A 118 -17.16 6.97 13.91
CA ILE A 118 -16.89 5.98 12.86
C ILE A 118 -16.28 6.66 11.63
N PHE A 119 -16.91 7.73 11.11
CA PHE A 119 -16.37 8.43 9.94
C PHE A 119 -15.04 9.12 10.22
N SER A 120 -14.92 9.80 11.36
CA SER A 120 -13.69 10.51 11.75
C SER A 120 -12.52 9.54 11.99
N ALA A 121 -12.75 8.44 12.70
CA ALA A 121 -11.72 7.45 13.01
C ALA A 121 -11.29 6.68 11.76
N SER A 122 -12.24 6.26 10.90
CA SER A 122 -11.92 5.63 9.62
C SER A 122 -11.12 6.56 8.71
N TYR A 123 -11.52 7.84 8.60
CA TYR A 123 -10.78 8.82 7.82
C TYR A 123 -9.33 8.98 8.32
N LEU A 124 -9.14 9.10 9.63
CA LEU A 124 -7.82 9.31 10.21
C LEU A 124 -6.93 8.07 10.11
N ALA A 125 -7.49 6.88 10.30
CA ALA A 125 -6.78 5.61 10.11
C ALA A 125 -6.29 5.46 8.66
N LEU A 126 -7.15 5.72 7.67
CA LEU A 126 -6.77 5.70 6.25
C LEU A 126 -5.73 6.78 5.92
N LYS A 127 -5.73 7.90 6.63
CA LYS A 127 -4.71 8.94 6.47
C LYS A 127 -3.34 8.48 6.99
N VAL A 128 -3.31 7.82 8.14
CA VAL A 128 -2.09 7.22 8.71
C VAL A 128 -1.55 6.15 7.77
N GLU A 129 -2.42 5.31 7.22
CA GLU A 129 -2.05 4.33 6.20
C GLU A 129 -1.41 5.02 4.98
N HIS A 130 -2.03 6.09 4.46
CA HIS A 130 -1.46 6.85 3.34
C HIS A 130 -0.03 7.34 3.60
N GLU A 131 0.19 7.91 4.79
CA GLU A 131 1.49 8.44 5.20
C GLU A 131 2.52 7.30 5.38
N LEU A 132 2.09 6.14 5.86
CA LEU A 132 2.94 4.94 5.96
C LEU A 132 3.36 4.45 4.57
N ILE A 133 2.43 4.32 3.62
CA ILE A 133 2.71 3.91 2.23
C ILE A 133 3.76 4.83 1.59
N GLN A 134 3.59 6.14 1.73
CA GLN A 134 4.55 7.13 1.20
C GLN A 134 5.93 6.96 1.85
N SER A 135 5.98 6.85 3.17
CA SER A 135 7.24 6.73 3.90
C SER A 135 8.03 5.46 3.53
N LEU A 136 7.35 4.36 3.22
CA LEU A 136 7.97 3.10 2.78
C LEU A 136 8.50 3.21 1.36
N SER A 137 7.74 3.85 0.46
CA SER A 137 8.18 4.16 -0.90
C SER A 137 9.45 5.01 -0.91
N ASP A 138 9.49 6.08 -0.12
CA ASP A 138 10.63 7.03 -0.12
C ASP A 138 11.92 6.41 0.45
N LYS A 139 11.80 5.48 1.40
CA LYS A 139 12.94 4.90 2.10
C LYS A 139 13.63 3.75 1.36
N GLY A 140 13.07 3.26 0.25
CA GLY A 140 13.72 2.13 -0.42
C GLY A 140 13.60 0.80 0.36
N ASN A 141 12.72 0.72 1.37
CA ASN A 141 12.69 -0.41 2.30
C ASN A 141 11.89 -1.60 1.76
N VAL A 142 12.56 -2.74 1.60
CA VAL A 142 11.93 -4.03 1.34
C VAL A 142 11.55 -4.67 2.67
N LEU A 143 10.27 -4.58 3.06
CA LEU A 143 9.73 -5.41 4.12
C LEU A 143 9.47 -6.81 3.56
N THR A 144 10.20 -7.81 4.04
CA THR A 144 9.88 -9.22 3.81
C THR A 144 8.79 -9.66 4.78
N LEU A 145 7.77 -10.39 4.28
CA LEU A 145 6.55 -10.83 4.98
C LEU A 145 6.74 -11.84 6.12
N THR A 146 7.95 -11.97 6.68
CA THR A 146 8.18 -12.80 7.87
C THR A 146 7.33 -12.38 9.07
N ASP A 147 6.79 -11.16 9.06
CA ASP A 147 5.90 -10.64 10.10
C ASP A 147 4.42 -10.97 9.80
N ARG A 148 4.08 -12.27 9.88
CA ARG A 148 2.76 -12.84 9.51
C ARG A 148 1.61 -12.25 10.35
N GLY A 149 1.05 -11.13 9.89
CA GLY A 149 -0.27 -10.67 10.32
C GLY A 149 -1.37 -11.58 9.77
N LYS A 150 -2.57 -11.53 10.36
CA LYS A 150 -3.74 -12.21 9.78
C LYS A 150 -4.12 -11.56 8.45
N PHE A 151 -4.31 -12.36 7.40
CA PHE A 151 -4.81 -11.88 6.11
C PHE A 151 -6.19 -11.25 6.28
N PHE A 152 -6.37 -10.03 5.79
CA PHE A 152 -7.64 -9.33 5.85
C PHE A 152 -7.93 -8.64 4.52
N SER A 153 -8.77 -9.30 3.71
CA SER A 153 -9.12 -8.87 2.35
C SER A 153 -9.60 -7.42 2.29
N ILE A 154 -9.13 -6.70 1.27
CA ILE A 154 -9.60 -5.36 0.92
C ILE A 154 -11.10 -5.36 0.60
N THR A 155 -11.58 -6.38 -0.11
CA THR A 155 -13.01 -6.53 -0.43
C THR A 155 -13.81 -6.68 0.86
N THR A 156 -13.33 -7.45 1.83
CA THR A 156 -13.97 -7.60 3.14
C THR A 156 -13.94 -6.30 3.95
N LYS A 157 -12.80 -5.58 3.99
CA LYS A 157 -12.70 -4.25 4.63
C LYS A 157 -13.76 -3.29 4.07
N PHE A 158 -13.83 -3.19 2.74
CA PHE A 158 -14.77 -2.31 2.05
C PHE A 158 -16.23 -2.73 2.30
N PHE A 159 -16.52 -4.02 2.25
CA PHE A 159 -17.86 -4.56 2.50
C PHE A 159 -18.32 -4.28 3.94
N ILE A 160 -17.49 -4.56 4.93
CA ILE A 160 -17.78 -4.29 6.34
C ILE A 160 -18.02 -2.79 6.56
N PHE A 161 -17.16 -1.93 6.02
CA PHE A 161 -17.35 -0.48 6.14
C PHE A 161 -18.64 -0.01 5.47
N THR A 162 -18.96 -0.55 4.29
CA THR A 162 -20.19 -0.19 3.56
C THR A 162 -21.44 -0.61 4.33
N ILE A 163 -21.49 -1.84 4.83
CA ILE A 163 -22.60 -2.31 5.68
C ILE A 163 -22.70 -1.45 6.93
N LEU A 164 -21.59 -1.26 7.65
CA LEU A 164 -21.58 -0.46 8.88
C LEU A 164 -22.08 0.96 8.61
N SER A 165 -21.62 1.59 7.54
CA SER A 165 -22.04 2.93 7.13
C SER A 165 -23.54 2.96 6.81
N ILE A 166 -24.05 2.02 6.02
CA ILE A 166 -25.48 1.95 5.68
C ILE A 166 -26.32 1.71 6.93
N THR A 167 -25.90 0.81 7.82
CA THR A 167 -26.60 0.51 9.07
C THR A 167 -26.64 1.74 9.96
N VAL A 168 -25.50 2.40 10.17
CA VAL A 168 -25.41 3.61 11.01
C VAL A 168 -26.28 4.73 10.44
N VAL A 169 -26.21 4.98 9.13
CA VAL A 169 -27.04 6.01 8.46
C VAL A 169 -28.52 5.68 8.61
N THR A 170 -28.91 4.43 8.31
CA THR A 170 -30.31 3.98 8.42
C THR A 170 -30.83 4.09 9.85
N THR A 171 -30.05 3.66 10.85
CA THR A 171 -30.44 3.73 12.27
C THR A 171 -30.61 5.18 12.72
N VAL A 172 -29.68 6.07 12.37
CA VAL A 172 -29.79 7.50 12.73
C VAL A 172 -31.02 8.13 12.08
N LEU A 173 -31.26 7.88 10.79
CA LEU A 173 -32.43 8.42 10.09
C LEU A 173 -33.75 7.88 10.66
N LEU A 174 -33.83 6.59 10.99
CA LEU A 174 -35.02 6.01 11.61
C LEU A 174 -35.33 6.65 12.97
N LEU A 175 -34.31 6.95 13.77
CA LEU A 175 -34.50 7.60 15.07
C LEU A 175 -34.98 9.05 14.94
N LEU A 176 -34.50 9.78 13.93
CA LEU A 176 -35.00 11.13 13.62
C LEU A 176 -36.45 11.06 13.18
N ILE A 177 -36.75 10.23 12.17
CA ILE A 177 -38.11 10.08 11.64
C ILE A 177 -39.07 9.64 12.75
N TYR A 178 -38.67 8.72 13.64
CA TYR A 178 -39.51 8.28 14.74
C TYR A 178 -39.86 9.43 15.71
N LYS A 179 -38.87 10.26 16.08
CA LYS A 179 -39.09 11.45 16.92
C LYS A 179 -40.04 12.42 16.22
N ASP A 180 -39.75 12.74 14.97
CA ASP A 180 -40.49 13.75 14.21
C ASP A 180 -41.92 13.29 13.93
N PHE A 181 -42.12 11.99 13.72
CA PHE A 181 -43.44 11.39 13.53
C PHE A 181 -44.31 11.49 14.79
N ILE A 182 -43.75 11.25 15.98
CA ILE A 182 -44.47 11.46 17.26
C ILE A 182 -44.89 12.93 17.39
N TYR A 183 -43.95 13.85 17.15
CA TYR A 183 -44.22 15.28 17.22
C TYR A 183 -45.33 15.71 16.25
N VAL A 184 -45.32 15.19 15.01
CA VAL A 184 -46.33 15.47 14.00
C VAL A 184 -47.69 14.88 14.37
N ILE A 185 -47.78 13.66 14.92
CA ILE A 185 -49.04 13.07 15.40
C ILE A 185 -49.66 13.91 16.51
N ASP A 186 -48.85 14.35 17.48
CA ASP A 186 -49.34 15.18 18.59
C ASP A 186 -49.79 16.57 18.08
N THR A 187 -49.13 17.08 17.03
CA THR A 187 -49.39 18.42 16.45
C THR A 187 -50.46 18.43 15.36
N LEU A 188 -50.82 17.28 14.76
CA LEU A 188 -51.84 17.11 13.71
C LEU A 188 -53.25 17.58 14.13
N SER A 189 -53.45 17.93 15.40
CA SER A 189 -54.60 18.65 15.93
C SER A 189 -54.66 20.13 15.52
N MET A 190 -53.57 20.69 14.96
CA MET A 190 -53.38 22.11 14.65
C MET A 190 -52.90 22.31 13.21
N ASP A 191 -53.69 23.04 12.43
CA ASP A 191 -53.51 23.32 11.00
C ASP A 191 -52.33 24.28 10.73
N LYS A 192 -51.06 23.80 10.86
CA LYS A 192 -49.84 24.62 10.70
C LYS A 192 -48.81 23.98 9.75
N PRO A 193 -48.70 24.46 8.49
CA PRO A 193 -47.76 23.91 7.50
C PRO A 193 -46.27 24.21 7.79
N PHE A 194 -45.95 25.13 8.70
CA PHE A 194 -44.57 25.53 9.01
C PHE A 194 -43.77 24.47 9.78
N GLU A 195 -44.43 23.56 10.50
CA GLU A 195 -43.78 22.52 11.33
C GLU A 195 -43.09 21.44 10.47
N PHE A 196 -43.65 21.11 9.30
CA PHE A 196 -43.06 20.13 8.37
C PHE A 196 -41.72 20.60 7.76
N ILE A 197 -41.58 21.90 7.52
CA ILE A 197 -40.34 22.49 6.97
C ILE A 197 -39.19 22.35 7.97
N TRP A 198 -39.51 22.46 9.26
CA TRP A 198 -38.55 22.35 10.35
C TRP A 198 -37.96 20.93 10.46
N VAL A 199 -38.84 19.92 10.48
CA VAL A 199 -38.48 18.49 10.45
C VAL A 199 -37.61 18.16 9.23
N ALA A 200 -38.02 18.62 8.04
CA ALA A 200 -37.27 18.35 6.81
C ALA A 200 -35.84 18.93 6.85
N ARG A 201 -35.66 20.10 7.49
CA ARG A 201 -34.34 20.74 7.66
C ARG A 201 -33.42 19.92 8.56
N GLU A 202 -33.94 19.36 9.67
CA GLU A 202 -33.18 18.51 10.59
C GLU A 202 -32.69 17.24 9.90
N ILE A 203 -33.59 16.53 9.21
CA ILE A 203 -33.24 15.32 8.45
C ILE A 203 -32.19 15.65 7.37
N LEU A 204 -32.37 16.73 6.61
CA LEU A 204 -31.44 17.14 5.57
C LEU A 204 -30.06 17.50 6.13
N PHE A 205 -30.00 18.18 7.27
CA PHE A 205 -28.75 18.49 7.96
C PHE A 205 -27.99 17.23 8.34
N VAL A 206 -28.66 16.26 8.96
CA VAL A 206 -28.03 15.00 9.37
C VAL A 206 -27.60 14.18 8.15
N MET A 207 -28.45 14.08 7.13
CA MET A 207 -28.09 13.43 5.86
C MET A 207 -26.85 14.06 5.23
N ALA A 208 -26.76 15.39 5.19
CA ALA A 208 -25.62 16.09 4.63
C ALA A 208 -24.31 15.74 5.37
N ILE A 209 -24.33 15.72 6.70
CA ILE A 209 -23.15 15.37 7.51
C ILE A 209 -22.71 13.92 7.25
N LEU A 210 -23.67 12.99 7.23
CA LEU A 210 -23.39 11.57 6.99
C LEU A 210 -22.84 11.33 5.58
N LEU A 211 -23.39 12.02 4.59
CA LEU A 211 -22.90 11.97 3.20
C LEU A 211 -21.49 12.56 3.09
N ILE A 212 -21.22 13.70 3.72
CA ILE A 212 -19.88 14.31 3.75
C ILE A 212 -18.86 13.38 4.41
N GLY A 213 -19.21 12.78 5.55
CA GLY A 213 -18.36 11.81 6.25
C GLY A 213 -18.07 10.58 5.40
N SER A 214 -19.11 9.98 4.81
CA SER A 214 -19.00 8.83 3.91
C SER A 214 -18.13 9.14 2.69
N PHE A 215 -18.37 10.31 2.06
CA PHE A 215 -17.60 10.77 0.91
C PHE A 215 -16.13 11.04 1.27
N ALA A 216 -15.84 11.62 2.44
CA ALA A 216 -14.48 11.86 2.90
C ALA A 216 -13.68 10.57 3.09
N VAL A 217 -14.30 9.54 3.71
CA VAL A 217 -13.69 8.22 3.87
C VAL A 217 -13.48 7.54 2.51
N ALA A 218 -14.52 7.50 1.67
CA ALA A 218 -14.43 6.91 0.33
C ALA A 218 -13.34 7.57 -0.52
N ARG A 219 -13.26 8.92 -0.52
CA ARG A 219 -12.23 9.68 -1.22
C ARG A 219 -10.82 9.35 -0.71
N GLN A 220 -10.63 9.28 0.61
CA GLN A 220 -9.32 8.96 1.18
C GLN A 220 -8.91 7.52 0.89
N TYR A 221 -9.86 6.57 0.95
CA TYR A 221 -9.64 5.19 0.55
C TYR A 221 -9.20 5.08 -0.92
N SER A 222 -9.91 5.74 -1.84
CA SER A 222 -9.54 5.79 -3.26
C SER A 222 -8.16 6.40 -3.50
N ARG A 223 -7.73 7.38 -2.68
CA ARG A 223 -6.37 7.93 -2.74
C ARG A 223 -5.30 6.91 -2.33
N ASN A 224 -5.58 6.07 -1.33
CA ASN A 224 -4.66 5.00 -0.92
C ASN A 224 -4.54 3.96 -2.04
N LEU A 225 -5.66 3.51 -2.61
CA LEU A 225 -5.65 2.59 -3.74
C LEU A 225 -4.87 3.14 -4.93
N LYS A 226 -5.14 4.40 -5.31
CA LYS A 226 -4.42 5.06 -6.40
C LYS A 226 -2.91 5.07 -6.16
N LEU A 227 -2.47 5.40 -4.94
CA LEU A 227 -1.05 5.40 -4.60
C LEU A 227 -0.43 4.00 -4.71
N MET A 228 -1.11 2.95 -4.25
CA MET A 228 -0.62 1.57 -4.39
C MET A 228 -0.47 1.17 -5.86
N PHE A 229 -1.44 1.51 -6.72
CA PHE A 229 -1.33 1.28 -8.15
C PHE A 229 -0.19 2.06 -8.81
N GLU A 230 -0.01 3.34 -8.43
CA GLU A 230 1.08 4.16 -8.96
C GLU A 230 2.46 3.57 -8.62
N LEU A 231 2.63 3.06 -7.40
CA LEU A 231 3.87 2.40 -6.97
C LEU A 231 4.13 1.10 -7.73
N GLN A 232 3.08 0.29 -7.94
CA GLN A 232 3.14 -0.91 -8.76
C GLN A 232 3.56 -0.60 -10.20
N LEU A 233 2.88 0.35 -10.84
CA LEU A 233 3.16 0.77 -12.23
C LEU A 233 4.55 1.39 -12.37
N LYS A 234 5.00 2.18 -11.39
CA LYS A 234 6.35 2.74 -11.36
C LYS A 234 7.41 1.64 -11.36
N SER A 235 7.21 0.59 -10.57
CA SER A 235 8.13 -0.55 -10.53
C SER A 235 8.14 -1.32 -11.85
N PHE A 236 6.97 -1.63 -12.41
CA PHE A 236 6.87 -2.27 -13.73
C PHE A 236 7.54 -1.45 -14.84
N GLY A 237 7.30 -0.14 -14.90
CA GLY A 237 7.94 0.72 -15.89
C GLY A 237 9.45 0.86 -15.71
N ALA A 238 9.99 0.63 -14.50
CA ALA A 238 11.43 0.55 -14.27
C ALA A 238 12.01 -0.78 -14.76
N VAL A 239 11.32 -1.90 -14.48
CA VAL A 239 11.70 -3.25 -14.93
C VAL A 239 11.68 -3.34 -16.46
N GLU A 240 10.67 -2.77 -17.11
CA GLU A 240 10.57 -2.70 -18.58
C GLU A 240 11.78 -2.01 -19.22
N LYS A 241 12.36 -1.01 -18.53
CA LYS A 241 13.57 -0.30 -18.95
C LYS A 241 14.87 -1.01 -18.55
N GLY A 242 14.79 -2.25 -18.06
CA GLY A 242 15.93 -3.06 -17.63
C GLY A 242 16.48 -2.70 -16.24
N ASN A 243 15.78 -1.86 -15.47
CA ASN A 243 16.17 -1.57 -14.08
C ASN A 243 15.50 -2.56 -13.13
N TYR A 244 16.27 -3.53 -12.64
CA TYR A 244 15.83 -4.55 -11.68
C TYR A 244 16.19 -4.22 -10.22
N GLU A 245 16.66 -3.00 -9.93
CA GLU A 245 16.93 -2.50 -8.56
C GLU A 245 15.71 -1.73 -8.01
N THR A 246 14.52 -2.10 -8.44
CA THR A 246 13.24 -1.54 -8.01
C THR A 246 12.45 -2.59 -7.24
N PHE A 247 11.55 -2.15 -6.38
CA PHE A 247 10.66 -3.02 -5.64
C PHE A 247 9.36 -2.27 -5.32
N VAL A 248 8.31 -3.03 -5.05
CA VAL A 248 7.01 -2.53 -4.60
C VAL A 248 6.94 -2.66 -3.07
N PRO A 249 6.60 -1.59 -2.32
CA PRO A 249 6.49 -1.69 -0.87
C PRO A 249 5.34 -2.60 -0.46
N VAL A 250 5.60 -3.49 0.51
CA VAL A 250 4.59 -4.39 1.10
C VAL A 250 4.08 -3.77 2.40
N ILE A 251 2.87 -3.22 2.38
CA ILE A 251 2.29 -2.47 3.53
C ILE A 251 1.26 -3.29 4.30
N ASN A 252 0.41 -4.03 3.60
CA ASN A 252 -0.73 -4.72 4.19
C ASN A 252 -0.68 -6.22 3.97
N HIS A 253 -1.34 -6.96 4.85
CA HIS A 253 -1.63 -8.39 4.66
C HIS A 253 -2.98 -8.54 3.94
N ASP A 254 -3.05 -8.06 2.70
CA ASP A 254 -4.22 -8.16 1.82
C ASP A 254 -3.80 -8.48 0.39
N GLU A 255 -4.73 -8.45 -0.56
CA GLU A 255 -4.48 -8.79 -1.96
C GLU A 255 -3.35 -7.96 -2.57
N PHE A 256 -3.25 -6.66 -2.23
CA PHE A 256 -2.18 -5.81 -2.75
C PHE A 256 -0.83 -6.13 -2.11
N GLY A 257 -0.82 -6.50 -0.83
CA GLY A 257 0.39 -7.01 -0.18
C GLY A 257 0.95 -8.25 -0.87
N ILE A 258 0.09 -9.22 -1.17
CA ILE A 258 0.46 -10.45 -1.89
C ILE A 258 0.98 -10.11 -3.29
N ILE A 259 0.27 -9.25 -4.03
CA ILE A 259 0.68 -8.82 -5.37
C ILE A 259 2.06 -8.14 -5.32
N ALA A 260 2.29 -7.26 -4.35
CA ALA A 260 3.57 -6.57 -4.18
C ALA A 260 4.70 -7.57 -3.88
N GLU A 261 4.48 -8.55 -3.00
CA GLU A 261 5.47 -9.59 -2.70
C GLU A 261 5.79 -10.45 -3.93
N GLN A 262 4.77 -10.97 -4.60
CA GLN A 262 4.93 -11.79 -5.80
C GLN A 262 5.64 -11.01 -6.92
N THR A 263 5.32 -9.72 -7.05
CA THR A 263 6.02 -8.82 -7.96
C THR A 263 7.49 -8.71 -7.61
N ASN A 264 7.84 -8.52 -6.33
CA ASN A 264 9.24 -8.44 -5.90
C ASN A 264 9.99 -9.75 -6.15
N GLN A 265 9.37 -10.90 -5.89
CA GLN A 265 9.95 -12.21 -6.20
C GLN A 265 10.21 -12.37 -7.71
N MET A 266 9.25 -11.95 -8.55
CA MET A 266 9.43 -11.94 -10.01
C MET A 266 10.59 -11.03 -10.44
N ILE A 267 10.72 -9.83 -9.87
CA ILE A 267 11.81 -8.89 -10.18
C ILE A 267 13.16 -9.50 -9.84
N VAL A 268 13.28 -10.14 -8.67
CA VAL A 268 14.50 -10.86 -8.27
C VAL A 268 14.84 -11.98 -9.25
N GLY A 269 13.85 -12.79 -9.65
CA GLY A 269 14.04 -13.86 -10.64
C GLY A 269 14.47 -13.33 -12.01
N LEU A 270 13.89 -12.23 -12.48
CA LEU A 270 14.30 -11.57 -13.73
C LEU A 270 15.74 -11.04 -13.65
N LYS A 271 16.11 -10.42 -12.52
CA LYS A 271 17.47 -9.94 -12.26
C LYS A 271 18.49 -11.08 -12.34
N GLU A 272 18.16 -12.21 -11.73
CA GLU A 272 19.00 -13.41 -11.76
C GLU A 272 19.11 -13.99 -13.18
N LYS A 273 18.00 -14.11 -13.91
CA LYS A 273 17.98 -14.56 -15.31
C LYS A 273 18.90 -13.69 -16.18
N VAL A 274 18.78 -12.36 -16.10
CA VAL A 274 19.62 -11.44 -16.86
C VAL A 274 21.10 -11.55 -16.46
N ARG A 275 21.39 -11.80 -15.17
CA ARG A 275 22.76 -12.03 -14.70
C ARG A 275 23.34 -13.33 -15.28
N ILE A 276 22.54 -14.38 -15.33
CA ILE A 276 22.91 -15.68 -15.91
C ILE A 276 23.16 -15.55 -17.41
N GLU A 277 22.24 -14.92 -18.15
CA GLU A 277 22.39 -14.68 -19.61
C GLU A 277 23.68 -13.90 -19.93
N LYS A 278 23.97 -12.85 -19.16
CA LYS A 278 25.22 -12.09 -19.30
C LYS A 278 26.47 -12.92 -18.99
N ALA A 279 26.39 -13.84 -18.02
CA ALA A 279 27.49 -14.73 -17.70
C ALA A 279 27.70 -15.78 -18.81
N PHE A 280 26.64 -16.41 -19.32
CA PHE A 280 26.72 -17.37 -20.43
C PHE A 280 27.23 -16.74 -21.72
N GLY A 281 26.80 -15.51 -22.05
CA GLY A 281 27.31 -14.78 -23.21
C GLY A 281 28.81 -14.48 -23.17
N LYS A 282 29.46 -14.59 -22.00
CA LYS A 282 30.92 -14.46 -21.86
C LYS A 282 31.67 -15.76 -22.19
N TYR A 283 31.01 -16.92 -22.13
CA TYR A 283 31.66 -18.24 -22.23
C TYR A 283 31.12 -19.13 -23.37
N MET A 284 30.06 -18.72 -24.05
CA MET A 284 29.49 -19.43 -25.20
C MET A 284 29.41 -18.49 -26.41
N SER A 285 29.64 -19.04 -27.61
CA SER A 285 29.43 -18.24 -28.82
C SER A 285 27.95 -17.83 -28.94
N PRO A 286 27.64 -16.63 -29.44
CA PRO A 286 26.25 -16.15 -29.56
C PRO A 286 25.33 -17.14 -30.28
N THR A 287 25.87 -17.88 -31.25
CA THR A 287 25.15 -18.89 -32.04
C THR A 287 24.73 -20.11 -31.22
N VAL A 288 25.56 -20.54 -30.26
CA VAL A 288 25.26 -21.66 -29.36
C VAL A 288 24.31 -21.22 -28.24
N ALA A 289 24.50 -20.02 -27.70
CA ALA A 289 23.58 -19.47 -26.71
C ALA A 289 22.16 -19.31 -27.30
N GLN A 290 22.04 -18.82 -28.53
CA GLN A 290 20.76 -18.65 -29.19
C GLN A 290 20.07 -19.98 -29.54
N SER A 291 20.83 -21.01 -29.92
CA SER A 291 20.25 -22.34 -30.21
C SER A 291 19.75 -23.04 -28.94
N VAL A 292 20.43 -22.86 -27.81
CA VAL A 292 20.00 -23.38 -26.50
C VAL A 292 18.78 -22.61 -25.96
N LEU A 293 18.72 -21.29 -26.16
CA LEU A 293 17.60 -20.46 -25.70
C LEU A 293 16.33 -20.62 -26.56
N ASN A 294 16.49 -20.93 -27.86
CA ASN A 294 15.36 -21.05 -28.80
C ASN A 294 14.85 -22.49 -28.98
N SER A 295 15.49 -23.50 -28.40
CA SER A 295 15.01 -24.88 -28.49
C SER A 295 13.92 -25.16 -27.43
N GLU A 296 12.65 -25.11 -27.82
CA GLU A 296 11.52 -25.60 -27.00
C GLU A 296 11.48 -27.13 -26.88
N GLN A 297 12.17 -27.82 -27.79
CA GLN A 297 12.36 -29.26 -27.72
C GLN A 297 13.62 -29.55 -26.92
N GLU A 298 13.53 -30.53 -26.01
CA GLU A 298 14.71 -31.22 -25.47
C GLU A 298 15.71 -31.33 -26.61
N THR A 299 16.85 -30.64 -26.50
CA THR A 299 17.95 -30.83 -27.43
C THR A 299 18.18 -32.32 -27.45
N HIS A 300 17.79 -32.99 -28.55
CA HIS A 300 18.13 -34.37 -28.76
C HIS A 300 19.67 -34.38 -28.76
N LEU A 301 20.24 -34.73 -27.61
CA LEU A 301 21.67 -35.00 -27.39
C LEU A 301 22.06 -36.29 -28.12
N GLY A 302 21.51 -36.52 -29.30
CA GLY A 302 21.97 -37.51 -30.25
C GLY A 302 23.00 -36.82 -31.12
N GLY A 303 24.28 -37.12 -30.89
CA GLY A 303 25.35 -36.68 -31.78
C GLY A 303 25.01 -37.03 -33.24
N ARG A 304 25.33 -36.13 -34.17
CA ARG A 304 25.18 -36.35 -35.60
C ARG A 304 26.55 -36.53 -36.24
N GLU A 305 26.66 -37.46 -37.18
CA GLU A 305 27.84 -37.55 -38.05
C GLU A 305 27.74 -36.48 -39.13
N VAL A 306 28.76 -35.62 -39.21
CA VAL A 306 28.85 -34.53 -40.19
C VAL A 306 30.27 -34.46 -40.72
N ASN A 307 30.41 -34.20 -42.02
CA ASN A 307 31.70 -33.91 -42.61
C ASN A 307 32.10 -32.48 -42.25
N VAL A 308 33.23 -32.34 -41.58
CA VAL A 308 33.75 -31.05 -41.10
C VAL A 308 35.22 -30.91 -41.44
N ALA A 309 35.69 -29.67 -41.54
CA ALA A 309 37.11 -29.35 -41.57
C ALA A 309 37.54 -28.87 -40.17
N ILE A 310 38.61 -29.46 -39.63
CA ILE A 310 39.18 -29.07 -38.34
C ILE A 310 40.46 -28.27 -38.58
N LEU A 311 40.53 -27.08 -37.99
CA LEU A 311 41.71 -26.22 -37.98
C LEU A 311 42.34 -26.24 -36.59
N PHE A 312 43.63 -26.52 -36.53
CA PHE A 312 44.47 -26.28 -35.35
C PHE A 312 45.42 -25.13 -35.64
N THR A 313 45.50 -24.17 -34.73
CA THR A 313 46.45 -23.05 -34.79
C THR A 313 47.24 -23.00 -33.50
N ASP A 314 48.52 -22.63 -33.55
CA ASP A 314 49.39 -22.55 -32.38
C ASP A 314 50.44 -21.44 -32.54
N LEU A 315 50.88 -20.86 -31.43
CA LEU A 315 51.88 -19.79 -31.44
C LEU A 315 53.30 -20.36 -31.47
N ARG A 316 54.08 -20.00 -32.49
CA ARG A 316 55.49 -20.40 -32.55
C ARG A 316 56.27 -19.80 -31.39
N ASP A 317 57.11 -20.63 -30.77
CA ASP A 317 58.01 -20.26 -29.68
C ASP A 317 57.31 -19.63 -28.47
N PHE A 318 56.04 -20.00 -28.21
CA PHE A 318 55.30 -19.49 -27.06
C PHE A 318 55.86 -19.99 -25.73
N THR A 319 56.26 -21.26 -25.60
CA THR A 319 56.78 -21.80 -24.34
C THR A 319 57.98 -20.98 -23.83
N PRO A 320 59.03 -20.74 -24.63
CA PRO A 320 60.14 -19.87 -24.22
C PRO A 320 59.77 -18.40 -23.96
N LEU A 321 58.70 -17.91 -24.60
CA LEU A 321 58.18 -16.55 -24.40
C LEU A 321 57.49 -16.46 -23.03
N SER A 322 56.62 -17.42 -22.72
CA SER A 322 55.83 -17.47 -21.49
C SER A 322 56.70 -17.56 -20.22
N GLU A 323 57.84 -18.24 -20.32
CA GLU A 323 58.82 -18.35 -19.21
C GLU A 323 59.53 -17.03 -18.89
N LYS A 324 59.53 -16.08 -19.83
CA LYS A 324 60.23 -14.78 -19.72
C LYS A 324 59.30 -13.61 -19.42
N CYS A 325 57.99 -13.80 -19.58
CA CYS A 325 56.97 -12.77 -19.37
C CYS A 325 56.29 -12.94 -18.01
N SER A 326 55.75 -11.85 -17.47
CA SER A 326 54.88 -11.92 -16.30
C SER A 326 53.53 -12.58 -16.65
N PRO A 327 52.83 -13.20 -15.68
CA PRO A 327 51.52 -13.80 -15.93
C PRO A 327 50.51 -12.83 -16.57
N ARG A 328 50.60 -11.53 -16.24
CA ARG A 328 49.73 -10.51 -16.82
C ARG A 328 50.03 -10.28 -18.30
N GLU A 329 51.30 -10.15 -18.66
CA GLU A 329 51.73 -9.96 -20.06
C GLU A 329 51.39 -11.18 -20.93
N VAL A 330 51.57 -12.40 -20.39
CA VAL A 330 51.18 -13.64 -21.08
C VAL A 330 49.68 -13.65 -21.37
N VAL A 331 48.86 -13.28 -20.38
CA VAL A 331 47.39 -13.20 -20.55
C VAL A 331 47.00 -12.12 -21.56
N GLU A 332 47.67 -10.97 -21.57
CA GLU A 332 47.41 -9.90 -22.55
C GLU A 332 47.73 -10.37 -23.98
N ILE A 333 48.89 -11.01 -24.21
CA ILE A 333 49.29 -11.59 -25.51
C ILE A 333 48.30 -12.67 -25.97
N LEU A 334 47.93 -13.58 -25.07
CA LEU A 334 46.97 -14.64 -25.38
C LEU A 334 45.60 -14.08 -25.74
N ASN A 335 45.09 -13.09 -25.00
CA ASN A 335 43.80 -12.47 -25.30
C ASN A 335 43.80 -11.77 -26.66
N GLU A 336 44.90 -11.11 -27.03
CA GLU A 336 45.03 -10.47 -28.34
C GLU A 336 45.04 -11.52 -29.47
N TYR A 337 45.87 -12.57 -29.34
CA TYR A 337 45.91 -13.68 -30.28
C TYR A 337 44.55 -14.39 -30.42
N PHE A 338 43.91 -14.74 -29.29
CA PHE A 338 42.61 -15.40 -29.30
C PHE A 338 41.52 -14.52 -29.92
N THR A 339 41.57 -13.20 -29.73
CA THR A 339 40.62 -12.27 -30.37
C THR A 339 40.75 -12.35 -31.89
N LEU A 340 41.98 -12.32 -32.42
CA LEU A 340 42.25 -12.43 -33.86
C LEU A 340 41.79 -13.78 -34.43
N VAL A 341 42.07 -14.88 -33.71
CA VAL A 341 41.66 -16.22 -34.13
C VAL A 341 40.13 -16.34 -34.13
N VAL A 342 39.45 -15.89 -33.07
CA VAL A 342 37.98 -15.91 -32.98
C VAL A 342 37.36 -15.09 -34.09
N GLU A 343 37.87 -13.89 -34.36
CA GLU A 343 37.36 -13.02 -35.43
C GLU A 343 37.53 -13.67 -36.80
N ALA A 344 38.70 -14.25 -37.10
CA ALA A 344 38.95 -14.94 -38.36
C ALA A 344 38.05 -16.17 -38.54
N VAL A 345 37.95 -17.02 -37.51
CA VAL A 345 37.09 -18.20 -37.52
C VAL A 345 35.63 -17.82 -37.73
N HIS A 346 35.14 -16.81 -37.01
CA HIS A 346 33.75 -16.35 -37.11
C HIS A 346 33.43 -15.72 -38.47
N THR A 347 34.35 -14.91 -39.03
CA THR A 347 34.21 -14.28 -40.36
C THR A 347 34.04 -15.32 -41.47
N HIS A 348 34.66 -16.50 -41.31
CA HIS A 348 34.58 -17.61 -42.25
C HIS A 348 33.56 -18.69 -41.85
N HIS A 349 32.57 -18.34 -41.01
CA HIS A 349 31.50 -19.24 -40.56
C HIS A 349 31.97 -20.51 -39.85
N GLY A 350 33.18 -20.48 -39.29
CA GLY A 350 33.68 -21.51 -38.40
C GLY A 350 33.15 -21.32 -36.98
N VAL A 351 33.19 -22.42 -36.21
CA VAL A 351 32.92 -22.42 -34.78
C VAL A 351 34.22 -22.75 -34.06
N LEU A 352 34.66 -21.87 -33.17
CA LEU A 352 35.74 -22.19 -32.26
C LEU A 352 35.25 -23.28 -31.28
N ASP A 353 35.94 -24.41 -31.23
CA ASP A 353 35.61 -25.52 -30.33
C ASP A 353 36.24 -25.33 -28.95
N LYS A 354 37.57 -25.12 -28.89
CA LYS A 354 38.29 -24.86 -27.64
C LYS A 354 39.67 -24.23 -27.85
N PHE A 355 40.20 -23.66 -26.78
CA PHE A 355 41.62 -23.32 -26.63
C PHE A 355 42.33 -24.43 -25.85
N ILE A 356 43.59 -24.69 -26.21
CA ILE A 356 44.46 -25.71 -25.62
C ILE A 356 45.82 -25.07 -25.35
N GLY A 357 45.96 -24.36 -24.22
CA GLY A 357 47.14 -23.54 -23.96
C GLY A 357 47.19 -22.35 -24.93
N ASP A 358 48.26 -22.25 -25.72
CA ASP A 358 48.49 -21.33 -26.83
C ASP A 358 47.89 -21.78 -28.17
N ALA A 359 47.39 -23.01 -28.21
CA ALA A 359 46.70 -23.53 -29.38
C ALA A 359 45.20 -23.23 -29.38
N ALA A 360 44.61 -23.17 -30.57
CA ALA A 360 43.16 -23.04 -30.77
C ALA A 360 42.68 -24.12 -31.75
N MET A 361 41.49 -24.66 -31.50
CA MET A 361 40.81 -25.63 -32.36
C MET A 361 39.51 -25.01 -32.86
N ALA A 362 39.33 -25.00 -34.18
CA ALA A 362 38.12 -24.53 -34.84
C ALA A 362 37.56 -25.59 -35.80
N VAL A 363 36.25 -25.58 -35.97
CA VAL A 363 35.51 -26.53 -36.80
C VAL A 363 34.67 -25.76 -37.82
N PHE A 364 34.78 -26.13 -39.09
CA PHE A 364 34.04 -25.54 -40.20
C PHE A 364 33.08 -26.57 -40.82
N GLY A 365 31.93 -26.11 -41.32
CA GLY A 365 30.92 -26.96 -41.98
C GLY A 365 29.86 -27.57 -41.05
N LEU A 366 29.76 -27.13 -39.79
CA LEU A 366 28.77 -27.64 -38.82
C LEU A 366 27.32 -27.33 -39.20
N ASP A 367 27.04 -26.28 -39.95
CA ASP A 367 25.69 -25.91 -40.39
C ASP A 367 25.33 -26.48 -41.79
N GLY A 368 26.21 -27.31 -42.37
CA GLY A 368 25.99 -27.93 -43.69
C GLY A 368 26.17 -26.98 -44.87
N LYS A 369 26.63 -25.74 -44.64
CA LYS A 369 27.05 -24.84 -45.71
C LYS A 369 28.52 -25.12 -46.01
N SER A 370 28.77 -25.79 -47.12
CA SER A 370 30.11 -26.02 -47.64
C SER A 370 30.82 -24.68 -47.85
N ALA A 371 32.10 -24.62 -47.46
CA ALA A 371 33.03 -23.56 -47.83
C ALA A 371 33.28 -23.53 -49.35
#